data_AF-A0A9D0C8F5-F1
#
_entry.id   AF-A0A9D0C8F5-F1
#
_cell.length_a   1.000
_cell.length_b   1.000
_cell.length_c   1.000
_cell.angle_alpha   90.00
_cell.angle_beta   90.00
_cell.angle_gamma   90.00
#
_symmetry.space_group_name_H-M   'P 1'
#
loop_
_entity.id
_entity.type
_entity.pdbx_description
1 polymer ?
#
loop_
_entity_poly.entity_id
_entity_poly.type
_entity_poly.pdbx_seq_one_letter_code
_entity_poly.pdbx_strand_id
1 'polypeptide(L)'
;RDQTWCRGFDTPSPGASSGGSLLSPDSVGHLGYTGTSFWIDPEKEVIIVLLSNRVHPSRENRLIRTFRPRFHDTLLRTLLQERR
;
A
#
# COMPACT_ATOMS: atom_id res chain seq x y z
N ARG A 1 -15.62 9.49 -1.78
CA ARG A 1 -14.88 10.65 -1.22
C ARG A 1 -13.89 11.07 -2.29
N ASP A 2 -13.89 12.33 -2.69
CA ASP A 2 -13.04 12.82 -3.81
C ASP A 2 -11.67 13.30 -3.32
N GLN A 3 -11.23 12.86 -2.14
CA GLN A 3 -9.98 13.27 -1.50
C GLN A 3 -9.10 12.07 -1.24
N THR A 4 -7.80 12.20 -1.57
CA THR A 4 -6.76 11.19 -1.40
C THR A 4 -6.04 11.30 -0.05
N TRP A 5 -6.59 12.03 0.93
CA TRP A 5 -5.97 12.31 2.22
C TRP A 5 -6.99 12.25 3.35
N CYS A 6 -6.65 11.61 4.47
CA CYS A 6 -7.50 11.49 5.66
C CYS A 6 -6.63 11.20 6.89
N ARG A 7 -6.99 11.73 8.07
CA ARG A 7 -6.32 11.43 9.36
C ARG A 7 -4.78 11.63 9.35
N GLY A 8 -4.28 12.56 8.54
CA GLY A 8 -2.84 12.82 8.41
C GLY A 8 -2.09 11.89 7.45
N PHE A 9 -2.81 11.03 6.72
CA PHE A 9 -2.28 10.00 5.82
C PHE A 9 -2.97 10.01 4.46
N ASP A 10 -2.44 9.25 3.52
CA ASP A 10 -3.03 9.02 2.20
C ASP A 10 -4.22 8.06 2.29
N THR A 11 -5.20 8.20 1.40
CA THR A 11 -6.25 7.19 1.15
C THR A 11 -6.04 6.54 -0.22
N PRO A 12 -6.58 5.34 -0.48
CA PRO A 12 -6.42 4.68 -1.77
C PRO A 12 -6.93 5.54 -2.94
N SER A 13 -6.04 5.88 -3.86
CA SER A 13 -6.40 6.62 -5.06
C SER A 13 -7.28 5.76 -5.99
N PRO A 14 -8.36 6.33 -6.58
CA PRO A 14 -9.15 5.64 -7.60
C PRO A 14 -8.28 5.21 -8.79
N GLY A 15 -8.43 3.94 -9.22
CA GLY A 15 -7.79 3.39 -10.43
C GLY A 15 -6.31 3.00 -10.32
N ALA A 16 -5.50 3.69 -9.50
CA ALA A 16 -4.06 3.43 -9.41
C ALA A 16 -3.45 3.74 -8.03
N SER A 17 -3.97 3.10 -6.97
CA SER A 17 -3.39 3.22 -5.64
C SER A 17 -2.05 2.48 -5.51
N SER A 18 -1.11 3.09 -4.80
CA SER A 18 0.16 2.46 -4.44
C SER A 18 0.02 1.33 -3.42
N GLY A 19 -1.12 1.26 -2.74
CA GLY A 19 -1.53 0.15 -1.87
C GLY A 19 -2.24 -0.99 -2.57
N GLY A 20 -2.35 -0.95 -3.91
CA GLY A 20 -3.04 -1.98 -4.68
C GLY A 20 -4.53 -1.69 -4.86
N SER A 21 -5.23 -2.66 -5.42
CA SER A 21 -6.65 -2.59 -5.78
C SER A 21 -7.59 -3.18 -4.74
N LEU A 22 -7.07 -3.92 -3.75
CA LEU A 22 -7.88 -4.67 -2.79
C LEU A 22 -8.11 -3.94 -1.46
N LEU A 23 -7.47 -2.80 -1.21
CA LEU A 23 -7.71 -2.00 0.00
C LEU A 23 -9.14 -1.44 0.03
N SER A 24 -9.72 -1.38 1.22
CA SER A 24 -11.04 -0.77 1.40
C SER A 24 -10.99 0.75 1.25
N PRO A 25 -12.08 1.41 0.86
CA PRO A 25 -12.13 2.87 0.68
C PRO A 25 -11.75 3.68 1.92
N ASP A 26 -11.98 3.14 3.13
CA ASP A 26 -11.65 3.78 4.41
C ASP A 26 -10.22 3.47 4.91
N SER A 27 -9.41 2.79 4.09
CA SER A 27 -8.00 2.54 4.42
C SER A 27 -7.18 3.82 4.45
N VAL A 28 -6.13 3.83 5.29
CA VAL A 28 -5.15 4.92 5.34
C VAL A 28 -3.73 4.38 5.22
N GLY A 29 -2.83 5.14 4.61
CA GLY A 29 -1.45 4.69 4.41
C GLY A 29 -0.49 5.81 4.07
N HIS A 30 0.77 5.45 3.89
CA HIS A 30 1.78 6.41 3.46
C HIS A 30 2.94 5.74 2.71
N LEU A 31 3.62 6.52 1.87
CA LEU A 31 4.78 6.10 1.11
C LEU A 31 6.05 6.75 1.63
N GLY A 32 7.05 5.93 1.96
CA GLY A 32 8.38 6.43 2.28
C GLY A 32 9.25 6.61 1.03
N TYR A 33 10.08 7.64 1.05
CA TYR A 33 11.03 7.97 -0.02
C TYR A 33 11.97 6.81 -0.39
N THR A 34 12.44 6.08 0.63
CA THR A 34 13.37 4.95 0.48
C THR A 34 12.70 3.70 -0.05
N GLY A 35 11.38 3.68 -0.26
CA GLY A 35 10.67 2.51 -0.78
C GLY A 35 9.74 1.86 0.25
N THR A 36 9.79 2.29 1.51
CA THR A 36 8.83 1.83 2.51
C THR A 36 7.40 2.23 2.15
N SER A 37 6.43 1.51 2.69
CA SER A 37 5.01 1.89 2.65
C SER A 37 4.25 1.15 3.72
N PHE A 38 3.22 1.76 4.28
CA PHE A 38 2.27 1.03 5.12
C PHE A 38 0.84 1.36 4.72
N TRP A 39 -0.07 0.43 5.01
CA TRP A 39 -1.51 0.59 4.88
C TRP A 39 -2.23 -0.05 6.07
N ILE A 40 -3.26 0.62 6.56
CA ILE A 40 -4.16 0.19 7.62
C ILE A 40 -5.55 0.11 7.00
N ASP A 41 -6.12 -1.09 6.96
CA ASP A 41 -7.46 -1.36 6.46
C ASP A 41 -8.34 -1.81 7.65
N PRO A 42 -9.17 -0.91 8.22
CA PRO A 42 -9.99 -1.23 9.38
C PRO A 42 -11.14 -2.19 9.05
N GLU A 43 -11.64 -2.21 7.81
CA GLU A 43 -12.72 -3.12 7.40
C GLU A 43 -12.22 -4.56 7.32
N LYS A 44 -10.97 -4.74 6.87
CA LYS A 44 -10.33 -6.06 6.79
C LYS A 44 -9.53 -6.43 8.03
N GLU A 45 -9.47 -5.55 9.03
CA GLU A 45 -8.72 -5.73 10.28
C GLU A 45 -7.24 -6.09 10.05
N VAL A 46 -6.60 -5.40 9.11
CA VAL A 46 -5.22 -5.71 8.71
C VAL A 46 -4.35 -4.46 8.64
N ILE A 47 -3.10 -4.62 9.06
CA ILE A 47 -2.03 -3.63 8.89
C ILE A 47 -0.94 -4.30 8.05
N ILE A 48 -0.57 -3.67 6.94
CA ILE A 48 0.49 -4.16 6.05
C ILE A 48 1.62 -3.16 6.03
N VAL A 49 2.84 -3.61 6.33
CA VAL A 49 4.05 -2.79 6.34
C VAL A 49 5.08 -3.39 5.40
N LEU A 50 5.52 -2.61 4.41
CA LEU A 50 6.66 -2.91 3.56
C LEU A 50 7.85 -2.07 4.00
N LEU A 51 8.91 -2.74 4.40
CA LEU A 51 10.21 -2.13 4.66
C LEU A 51 11.17 -2.49 3.52
N SER A 52 11.51 -1.50 2.69
CA SER A 52 12.43 -1.69 1.56
C SER A 52 13.33 -0.48 1.37
N ASN A 53 14.42 -0.67 0.61
CA ASN A 53 15.39 0.37 0.28
C ASN A 53 15.69 0.41 -1.22
N ARG A 54 14.86 1.12 -2.00
CA ARG A 54 15.02 1.35 -3.44
C ARG A 54 16.11 2.36 -3.79
N VAL A 55 16.71 3.05 -2.81
CA VAL A 55 17.74 4.08 -3.05
C VAL A 55 19.16 3.55 -2.92
N HIS A 56 19.32 2.30 -2.48
CA HIS A 56 20.61 1.63 -2.40
C HIS A 56 20.76 0.59 -3.51
N PRO A 57 21.92 0.54 -4.21
CA PRO A 57 23.06 1.46 -4.14
C PRO A 57 22.84 2.78 -4.90
N SER A 58 21.81 2.87 -5.74
CA SER A 58 21.44 4.10 -6.47
C SER A 58 19.93 4.37 -6.40
N ARG A 59 19.53 5.63 -6.63
CA ARG A 59 18.13 6.06 -6.65
C ARG A 59 17.38 5.75 -7.96
N GLU A 60 18.05 5.13 -8.93
CA GLU A 60 17.54 4.93 -10.29
C GLU A 60 16.52 3.79 -10.37
N ASN A 61 16.52 2.87 -9.40
CA ASN A 61 15.53 1.81 -9.34
C ASN A 61 14.13 2.37 -9.08
N ARG A 62 13.30 2.38 -10.13
CA ARG A 62 11.89 2.82 -10.09
C ARG A 62 10.89 1.66 -10.02
N LEU A 63 11.35 0.41 -9.94
CA LEU A 63 10.49 -0.78 -9.88
C LEU A 63 9.59 -0.79 -8.63
N ILE A 64 9.93 -0.01 -7.60
CA ILE A 64 9.10 0.14 -6.41
C ILE A 64 7.67 0.63 -6.72
N ARG A 65 7.47 1.38 -7.81
CA ARG A 65 6.14 1.90 -8.22
C ARG A 65 5.20 0.76 -8.62
N THR A 66 5.72 -0.29 -9.24
CA THR A 66 4.93 -1.48 -9.62
C THR A 66 4.95 -2.56 -8.55
N PHE A 67 6.04 -2.63 -7.77
CA PHE A 67 6.19 -3.61 -6.70
C PHE A 67 5.20 -3.38 -5.55
N ARG A 68 5.05 -2.13 -5.05
CA ARG A 68 4.14 -1.83 -3.93
C ARG A 68 2.71 -2.32 -4.12
N PRO A 69 1.98 -1.93 -5.19
CA PRO A 69 0.60 -2.38 -5.35
C PRO A 69 0.50 -3.90 -5.49
N ARG A 70 1.45 -4.54 -6.18
CA ARG A 70 1.49 -6.00 -6.30
C ARG A 70 1.72 -6.68 -4.95
N PHE A 71 2.66 -6.18 -4.16
CA PHE A 71 2.96 -6.69 -2.83
C PHE A 71 1.73 -6.65 -1.90
N HIS A 72 1.07 -5.49 -1.82
CA HIS A 72 -0.12 -5.31 -0.97
C HIS A 72 -1.30 -6.17 -1.46
N ASP A 73 -1.56 -6.21 -2.76
CA ASP A 73 -2.65 -7.06 -3.31
C ASP A 73 -2.37 -8.55 -3.11
N THR A 74 -1.12 -9.01 -3.28
CA THR A 74 -0.77 -10.41 -3.03
C THR A 74 -1.01 -10.77 -1.57
N LEU A 75 -0.56 -9.96 -0.62
CA LEU A 75 -0.78 -10.21 0.81
C LEU A 75 -2.26 -10.21 1.17
N LEU A 76 -3.02 -9.20 0.74
CA LEU A 76 -4.47 -9.14 1.00
C LEU A 76 -5.18 -10.35 0.42
N ARG A 77 -4.86 -10.74 -0.81
CA ARG A 77 -5.47 -11.92 -1.45
C ARG A 77 -5.19 -13.20 -0.66
N THR A 78 -3.95 -13.41 -0.23
CA THR A 78 -3.57 -14.60 0.55
C THR A 78 -4.27 -14.61 1.90
N LEU A 79 -4.24 -13.50 2.65
CA LEU A 79 -4.90 -13.42 3.97
C LEU A 79 -6.42 -13.63 3.87
N LEU A 80 -7.07 -13.09 2.83
CA LEU A 80 -8.51 -13.29 2.62
C LEU A 80 -8.87 -14.71 2.19
N GLN A 81 -7.93 -15.46 1.62
CA GLN A 81 -8.11 -16.88 1.31
C GLN A 81 -7.95 -17.75 2.57
N GLU A 82 -7.01 -17.42 3.45
CA GLU A 82 -6.77 -18.15 4.70
C GLU A 82 -7.86 -17.96 5.75
N ARG A 83 -8.63 -16.85 5.68
CA ARG A 83 -9.78 -16.58 6.56
C ARG A 83 -11.06 -17.31 6.16
N ARG A 84 -11.05 -18.07 5.06
CA ARG A 84 -12.19 -18.89 4.58
C ARG A 84 -12.02 -20.33 5.05
#